data_AF-A0A8T4MTJ5-F1
#
_entry.id   AF-A0A8T4MTJ5-F1
#
_cell.length_a   1.000
_cell.length_b   1.000
_cell.length_c   1.000
_cell.angle_alpha   90.00
_cell.angle_beta   90.00
_cell.angle_gamma   90.00
#
_symmetry.space_group_name_H-M   'P 1'
#
loop_
_entity.id
_entity.type
_entity.pdbx_description
1 polymer ?
#
loop_
_entity_poly.entity_id
_entity_poly.type
_entity_poly.pdbx_seq_one_letter_code
_entity_poly.pdbx_strand_id
1 'polypeptide(L)' 'MKILLIMVILLLVGGFLIISNENIRLNSWENILHFSNLYYNWLINSYDYSKGITGDVVNFFRPGK' A
#
# COMPACT_ATOMS: atom_id res chain seq x y z
N MET A 1 -5.89 -10.05 -17.36
CA MET A 1 -5.35 -11.14 -16.52
C MET A 1 -3.98 -10.82 -15.90
N LYS A 2 -3.02 -10.22 -16.61
CA LYS A 2 -1.69 -9.88 -16.06
C LYS A 2 -1.68 -8.72 -15.04
N ILE A 3 -2.53 -7.72 -15.25
CA ILE A 3 -2.64 -6.56 -14.32
C ILE A 3 -3.18 -6.97 -12.96
N LEU A 4 -4.21 -7.84 -12.92
CA LEU A 4 -4.71 -8.40 -11.68
C LEU A 4 -3.62 -9.16 -10.92
N LEU A 5 -2.78 -9.92 -11.63
CA LEU A 5 -1.64 -10.62 -11.02
C LEU A 5 -0.65 -9.63 -10.40
N ILE A 6 -0.29 -8.55 -11.11
CA ILE A 6 0.61 -7.51 -10.59
C ILE A 6 0.01 -6.85 -9.36
N MET A 7 -1.29 -6.54 -9.36
CA MET A 7 -1.98 -5.97 -8.20
C MET A 7 -1.94 -6.92 -7.01
N VAL A 8 -2.23 -8.21 -7.21
CA VAL A 8 -2.16 -9.22 -6.13
C VAL A 8 -0.75 -9.34 -5.58
N ILE A 9 0.27 -9.39 -6.43
CA ILE A 9 1.67 -9.44 -5.99
C ILE A 9 2.01 -8.19 -5.16
N LEU A 10 1.61 -7.01 -5.61
CA LEU A 10 1.87 -5.75 -4.89
C LEU A 10 1.22 -5.74 -3.50
N LEU A 11 -0.03 -6.22 -3.40
CA LEU A 11 -0.74 -6.35 -2.12
C LEU A 11 -0.04 -7.35 -1.18
N LEU A 12 0.36 -8.51 -1.69
CA LEU A 12 1.09 -9.51 -0.89
C LEU A 12 2.44 -9.00 -0.41
N VAL A 13 3.19 -8.29 -1.26
CA VAL A 13 4.47 -7.68 -0.89
C VAL A 13 4.27 -6.61 0.18
N GLY A 14 3.26 -5.75 0.05
CA GLY A 14 2.93 -4.76 1.07
C GLY A 14 2.61 -5.39 2.43
N GLY A 15 1.83 -6.47 2.43
CA GLY A 15 1.49 -7.20 3.66
C GLY A 15 2.71 -7.85 4.29
N PHE A 16 3.56 -8.46 3.48
CA PHE A 16 4.81 -9.06 3.94
C PHE A 16 5.76 -8.03 4.55
N LEU A 17 5.91 -6.86 3.91
CA LEU A 17 6.74 -5.77 4.42
C LEU A 17 6.27 -5.28 5.78
N ILE A 18 4.96 -5.11 5.99
CA ILE A 18 4.41 -4.68 7.28
C ILE A 18 4.66 -5.74 8.37
N ILE A 19 4.38 -7.01 8.07
CA ILE A 19 4.64 -8.12 9.00
C ILE A 19 6.12 -8.16 9.39
N SER A 20 7.02 -7.98 8.41
CA SER A 20 8.46 -8.01 8.62
C SER A 20 8.96 -6.79 9.39
N ASN A 21 8.44 -5.60 9.12
CA ASN A 21 8.89 -4.35 9.74
C ASN A 21 8.47 -4.28 11.21
N GLU A 22 7.23 -4.65 11.50
CA GLU A 22 6.64 -4.59 12.84
C GLU A 22 6.83 -5.90 13.62
N ASN A 23 7.49 -6.91 13.03
CA ASN A 23 7.73 -8.24 13.61
C ASN A 23 6.44 -8.91 14.14
N ILE A 24 5.34 -8.74 13.39
CA ILE A 24 4.01 -9.20 13.80
C ILE A 24 3.89 -10.71 13.60
N ARG A 25 3.40 -11.41 14.63
CA ARG A 25 3.04 -12.83 14.53
C ARG A 25 1.52 -12.96 14.46
N LEU A 26 0.99 -13.43 13.33
CA LEU A 26 -0.46 -13.59 13.10
C LEU A 26 -1.05 -14.82 13.82
N ASN A 27 -0.72 -15.01 15.09
CA ASN A 27 -1.15 -16.15 15.90
C ASN A 27 -2.20 -15.79 16.96
N SER A 28 -2.43 -14.50 17.21
CA SER A 28 -3.46 -14.00 18.12
C SER A 28 -4.40 -13.06 17.39
N TRP A 29 -5.65 -12.99 17.86
CA TRP A 29 -6.64 -12.07 17.31
C TRP A 29 -6.20 -10.60 17.42
N GLU A 30 -5.56 -10.23 18.53
CA GLU A 30 -5.01 -8.90 18.74
C GLU A 30 -3.95 -8.53 17.68
N ASN A 31 -3.02 -9.44 17.38
CA ASN A 31 -2.01 -9.21 16.34
C ASN A 31 -2.63 -9.12 14.94
N ILE A 32 -3.68 -9.89 14.67
CA ILE A 32 -4.43 -9.82 13.41
C ILE A 32 -5.13 -8.47 13.26
N LEU A 33 -5.77 -7.97 14.32
CA LEU A 33 -6.39 -6.64 14.34
C LEU A 33 -5.36 -5.53 14.16
N HIS A 34 -4.24 -5.62 14.87
CA HIS A 34 -3.14 -4.67 14.76
C HIS A 34 -2.58 -4.62 13.33
N PHE A 35 -2.27 -5.79 12.75
CA PHE A 35 -1.87 -5.91 11.34
C PHE A 35 -2.92 -5.32 10.40
N SER A 36 -4.20 -5.63 10.59
CA SER A 36 -5.28 -5.16 9.71
C SER A 36 -5.38 -3.64 9.70
N ASN A 37 -5.23 -3.00 10.86
CA ASN A 37 -5.21 -1.53 10.98
C ASN A 37 -4.00 -0.92 10.25
N LEU A 38 -2.81 -1.48 10.45
CA LEU A 38 -1.59 -1.03 9.76
C LEU A 38 -1.68 -1.21 8.25
N TYR A 39 -2.18 -2.37 7.81
CA TYR A 39 -2.34 -2.70 6.40
C TYR A 39 -3.35 -1.77 5.72
N TYR A 40 -4.48 -1.49 6.39
CA TYR A 40 -5.48 -0.53 5.90
C TYR A 40 -4.91 0.89 5.77
N ASN A 41 -4.19 1.36 6.79
CA ASN A 41 -3.56 2.68 6.75
C ASN A 41 -2.50 2.77 5.64
N TRP A 42 -1.71 1.71 5.46
CA TRP A 42 -0.75 1.63 4.37
C TRP A 42 -1.42 1.70 2.99
N LEU A 43 -2.56 1.04 2.80
CA LEU A 43 -3.32 1.12 1.54
C LEU A 43 -3.81 2.55 1.25
N ILE A 44 -4.40 3.23 2.24
CA ILE A 44 -4.86 4.62 2.09
C ILE A 44 -3.69 5.52 1.73
N ASN A 45 -2.60 5.45 2.50
CA ASN A 45 -1.43 6.29 2.27
C ASN A 45 -0.82 6.02 0.89
N SER A 46 -0.72 4.75 0.48
CA SER A 46 -0.22 4.38 -0.84
C SER A 46 -1.08 4.96 -1.96
N TYR A 47 -2.41 4.96 -1.78
CA TYR A 47 -3.32 5.58 -2.72
C TYR A 47 -3.13 7.10 -2.79
N ASP A 48 -3.02 7.79 -1.65
CA ASP A 48 -2.83 9.24 -1.63
C ASP A 48 -1.46 9.65 -2.20
N TYR A 49 -0.38 8.91 -1.92
CA TYR A 49 0.92 9.12 -2.56
C TYR A 49 0.85 8.88 -4.07
N SER A 50 0.12 7.86 -4.52
CA SER A 50 -0.03 7.58 -5.95
C SER A 50 -0.74 8.73 -6.69
N LYS A 51 -1.73 9.36 -6.05
CA LYS A 51 -2.37 10.57 -6.58
C LYS A 51 -1.38 11.72 -6.69
N GLY A 52 -0.60 11.96 -5.64
CA GLY A 52 0.43 13.00 -5.60
C GLY A 52 1.42 12.83 -6.75
N ILE A 53 2.04 11.65 -6.86
CA ILE A 53 3.01 11.34 -7.92
C ILE A 53 2.37 11.51 -9.30
N THR A 54 1.15 11.03 -9.50
CA THR A 54 0.46 11.19 -10.79
C THR A 54 0.19 12.66 -11.09
N GLY A 55 -0.23 13.43 -10.08
CA GLY A 55 -0.41 14.88 -10.19
C GLY A 55 0.88 15.60 -10.56
N ASP A 56 1.98 15.28 -9.89
CA ASP A 56 3.30 15.86 -10.15
C ASP A 56 3.78 15.55 -11.57
N VAL A 57 3.59 14.31 -12.03
CA VAL A 57 3.90 13.89 -13.40
C VAL A 57 3.05 14.65 -14.42
N VAL A 58 1.74 14.78 -14.18
CA VAL A 58 0.85 15.54 -15.07
C VAL A 58 1.25 17.02 -15.11
N ASN A 59 1.53 17.63 -13.96
CA ASN A 59 1.98 19.02 -13.87
C ASN A 59 3.33 19.25 -14.53
N PHE A 60 4.24 18.30 -14.42
CA PHE A 60 5.54 18.34 -15.10
C PHE A 60 5.38 18.41 -16.63
N PHE A 61 4.47 17.60 -17.19
CA PHE A 61 4.21 17.61 -18.63
C PHE A 61 3.24 18.71 -19.08
N ARG A 62 2.48 19.32 -18.16
CA ARG A 62 1.53 20.42 -18.42
C ARG A 62 1.53 21.45 -17.28
N PRO A 63 2.55 22.32 -17.21
CA PRO A 63 2.61 23.32 -16.15
C PRO A 63 1.50 24.37 -16.33
N GLY A 64 0.73 24.63 -15.27
CA GLY A 64 -0.23 25.74 -15.20
C GLY A 64 -1.68 25.44 -15.57
N LYS A 65 -2.11 24.17 -15.56
CA LYS A 65 -3.54 23.78 -15.56
C LYS A 65 -3.89 23.03 -14.29
#